data_AF-A0A7V8K055-F1
#
_entry.id   AF-A0A7V8K055-F1
#
_cell.length_a   1.000
_cell.length_b   1.000
_cell.length_c   1.000
_cell.angle_alpha   90.00
_cell.angle_beta   90.00
_cell.angle_gamma   90.00
#
_symmetry.space_group_name_H-M   'P 1'
#
loop_
_entity.id
_entity.type
_entity.pdbx_description
1 polymer ?
#
loop_
_entity_poly.entity_id
_entity_poly.type
_entity_poly.pdbx_seq_one_letter_code
_entity_poly.pdbx_strand_id
1 'polypeptide(L)'
;MDLPKRFTFQDEWYNLAPFPTNVKFLAKVDTSTLKPLTSPPHPGHADFHPVAWCQYYDGGRAWLSTLGHNDHSFSASSTGPGADQFQKLVVQGVKSAMGLTPFCT
;
A
#
# COMPACT_ATOMS: atom_id res chain seq x y z
N MET A 1 -2.49 14.95 1.68
CA MET A 1 -2.76 13.71 2.44
C MET A 1 -1.88 13.76 3.68
N ASP A 2 -2.46 13.71 4.88
CA ASP A 2 -1.68 13.77 6.12
C ASP A 2 -1.30 12.36 6.58
N LEU A 3 -0.33 11.78 5.86
CA LEU A 3 0.32 10.53 6.22
C LEU A 3 1.81 10.81 6.47
N PRO A 4 2.40 10.22 7.51
CA PRO A 4 3.84 10.31 7.70
C PRO A 4 4.57 9.64 6.53
N LYS A 5 5.77 10.14 6.18
CA LYS A 5 6.59 9.57 5.11
C LYS A 5 6.91 8.08 5.30
N ARG A 6 6.90 7.61 6.54
CA ARG A 6 7.12 6.22 6.95
C ARG A 6 6.27 5.93 8.18
N PHE A 7 5.71 4.73 8.26
CA PHE A 7 5.06 4.21 9.46
C PHE A 7 5.28 2.69 9.53
N THR A 8 5.24 2.14 10.74
CA THR A 8 5.31 0.71 10.95
C THR A 8 4.00 0.07 10.55
N PHE A 9 4.05 -0.99 9.75
CA PHE A 9 2.88 -1.76 9.35
C PHE A 9 3.25 -3.24 9.33
N GLN A 10 2.28 -4.09 9.65
CA GLN A 10 2.42 -5.53 9.56
C GLN A 10 1.33 -6.04 8.62
N ASP A 11 1.73 -6.78 7.60
CA ASP A 11 0.83 -7.35 6.61
C ASP A 11 1.50 -8.52 5.88
N GLU A 12 0.75 -9.16 5.00
CA GLU A 12 1.30 -10.05 3.98
C GLU A 12 1.84 -9.22 2.80
N TRP A 13 3.12 -9.39 2.46
CA TRP A 13 3.78 -8.64 1.39
C TRP A 13 3.76 -9.42 0.07
N TYR A 14 2.78 -9.10 -0.79
CA TYR A 14 2.60 -9.82 -2.07
C TYR A 14 3.67 -9.52 -3.12
N ASN A 15 4.08 -10.56 -3.85
CA ASN A 15 4.98 -10.47 -5.00
C ASN A 15 4.16 -10.35 -6.28
N LEU A 16 4.39 -9.28 -7.05
CA LEU A 16 3.55 -8.94 -8.19
C LEU A 16 4.17 -9.46 -9.50
N ALA A 17 3.36 -10.19 -10.25
CA ALA A 17 3.65 -10.61 -11.61
C ALA A 17 2.39 -10.43 -12.47
N PRO A 18 2.38 -9.54 -13.48
CA PRO A 18 3.47 -8.64 -13.86
C PRO A 18 3.72 -7.54 -12.81
N PHE A 19 4.95 -7.01 -12.79
CA PHE A 19 5.26 -5.82 -12.00
C PHE A 19 4.46 -4.61 -12.53
N PRO A 20 3.86 -3.77 -11.68
CA PRO A 20 3.13 -2.60 -12.15
C PRO A 20 4.04 -1.63 -12.92
N THR A 21 3.67 -1.31 -14.15
CA THR A 21 4.40 -0.35 -15.01
C THR A 21 3.47 0.77 -15.45
N ASN A 22 4.01 1.96 -15.74
CA ASN A 22 3.25 3.15 -16.16
C ASN A 22 2.19 3.60 -15.13
N VAL A 23 2.51 3.44 -13.85
CA VAL A 23 1.69 3.86 -12.71
C VAL A 23 2.42 4.88 -11.86
N LYS A 24 1.67 5.68 -11.09
CA LYS A 24 2.25 6.48 -10.00
C LYS A 24 2.24 5.65 -8.72
N PHE A 25 3.42 5.27 -8.25
CA PHE A 25 3.58 4.61 -6.95
C PHE A 25 3.29 5.58 -5.81
N LEU A 26 2.54 5.11 -4.81
CA LEU A 26 2.14 5.90 -3.64
C LEU A 26 2.80 5.38 -2.35
N ALA A 27 2.99 4.06 -2.24
CA ALA A 27 3.66 3.44 -1.10
C ALA A 27 4.46 2.21 -1.52
N LYS A 28 5.57 1.98 -0.82
CA LYS A 28 6.42 0.80 -0.96
C LYS A 28 6.86 0.29 0.42
N VAL A 29 7.17 -0.99 0.52
CA VAL A 29 7.80 -1.56 1.72
C VAL A 29 9.25 -1.09 1.81
N ASP A 30 9.71 -0.80 3.03
CA ASP A 30 11.14 -0.73 3.31
C ASP A 30 11.67 -2.14 3.57
N THR A 31 12.14 -2.80 2.52
CA THR A 31 12.57 -4.22 2.55
C THR A 31 13.73 -4.47 3.52
N SER A 32 14.52 -3.45 3.87
CA SER A 32 15.59 -3.56 4.89
C SER A 32 15.05 -3.89 6.29
N THR A 33 13.77 -3.61 6.54
CA THR A 33 13.10 -3.87 7.83
C THR A 33 12.47 -5.27 7.92
N LEU A 34 12.41 -6.00 6.81
CA LEU A 34 11.77 -7.30 6.76
C LEU A 34 12.69 -8.35 7.39
N LYS A 35 12.16 -9.06 8.39
CA LYS A 35 12.82 -10.24 8.95
C LYS A 35 12.50 -11.44 8.06
N PRO A 36 13.48 -12.11 7.42
CA PRO A 36 13.21 -13.30 6.63
C PRO A 36 12.67 -14.41 7.55
N LEU A 37 11.52 -14.98 7.20
CA LEU A 37 10.81 -15.91 8.08
C LEU A 37 11.51 -17.27 8.21
N THR A 38 12.17 -17.80 7.16
CA THR A 38 12.74 -19.16 7.25
C THR A 38 13.94 -19.54 6.35
N SER A 39 14.31 -18.84 5.27
CA SER A 39 15.56 -19.05 4.49
C SER A 39 15.63 -18.14 3.25
N PRO A 40 16.81 -17.96 2.60
CA PRO A 40 16.93 -17.27 1.31
C PRO A 40 16.29 -18.02 0.13
N PRO A 41 15.93 -17.32 -0.96
CA PRO A 41 16.06 -15.88 -1.12
C PRO A 41 14.87 -15.13 -0.50
N HIS A 42 15.22 -14.03 0.17
CA HIS A 42 14.33 -13.05 0.79
C HIS A 42 13.44 -12.35 -0.28
N PRO A 43 12.69 -11.31 0.10
CA PRO A 43 11.28 -11.23 0.43
C PRO A 43 10.44 -10.82 -0.80
N GLY A 44 10.57 -11.44 -1.96
CA GLY A 44 10.00 -10.80 -3.15
C GLY A 44 10.69 -9.49 -3.52
N HIS A 45 10.00 -8.55 -4.18
CA HIS A 45 10.58 -7.39 -4.87
C HIS A 45 11.68 -6.65 -4.06
N ALA A 46 12.95 -7.04 -4.27
CA ALA A 46 14.05 -6.75 -3.34
C ALA A 46 14.34 -5.25 -3.14
N ASP A 47 14.36 -4.48 -4.23
CA ASP A 47 14.71 -3.05 -4.20
C ASP A 47 13.49 -2.14 -4.02
N PHE A 48 12.42 -2.47 -4.74
CA PHE A 48 11.21 -1.67 -4.81
C PHE A 48 10.00 -2.58 -4.74
N HIS A 49 9.43 -2.70 -3.54
CA HIS A 49 8.23 -3.50 -3.28
C HIS A 49 7.00 -2.60 -3.18
N PRO A 50 6.28 -2.32 -4.28
CA PRO A 50 5.13 -1.46 -4.24
C PRO A 50 3.97 -2.14 -3.53
N VAL A 51 3.22 -1.36 -2.76
CA VAL A 51 2.03 -1.84 -2.06
C VAL A 51 0.80 -0.97 -2.27
N ALA A 52 0.98 0.25 -2.80
CA ALA A 52 -0.12 1.08 -3.29
C ALA A 52 0.34 1.94 -4.46
N TRP A 53 -0.53 2.08 -5.46
CA TRP A 53 -0.29 2.90 -6.65
C TRP A 53 -1.61 3.39 -7.23
N CYS A 54 -1.50 4.31 -8.19
CA CYS A 54 -2.65 4.80 -8.93
C CYS A 54 -2.30 5.06 -10.39
N GLN A 55 -3.30 5.00 -11.25
CA GLN A 55 -3.17 5.23 -12.69
C GLN A 55 -4.51 5.67 -13.27
N TYR A 56 -4.46 6.38 -14.39
CA TYR A 56 -5.60 6.45 -15.28
C TYR A 56 -5.60 5.21 -16.16
N TYR A 57 -6.75 4.55 -16.28
CA TYR A 57 -6.90 3.36 -17.10
C TYR A 57 -8.27 3.37 -17.77
N ASP A 58 -8.28 3.31 -19.10
CA ASP A 58 -9.48 3.28 -19.94
C ASP A 58 -10.52 4.37 -19.59
N GLY A 59 -10.06 5.62 -19.48
CA GLY A 59 -10.90 6.77 -19.10
C GLY A 59 -11.28 6.82 -17.62
N GLY A 60 -10.98 5.79 -16.84
CA GLY A 60 -11.23 5.70 -15.40
C GLY A 60 -10.04 6.12 -14.53
N ARG A 61 -10.32 6.28 -13.24
CA ARG A 61 -9.33 6.46 -12.18
C ARG A 61 -9.19 5.15 -11.42
N ALA A 62 -8.00 4.56 -11.43
CA ALA A 62 -7.71 3.33 -10.71
C ALA A 62 -6.75 3.60 -9.55
N TRP A 63 -7.20 3.30 -8.34
CA TRP A 63 -6.35 3.25 -7.15
C TRP A 63 -6.27 1.80 -6.68
N LEU A 64 -5.06 1.31 -6.44
CA LEU A 64 -4.80 -0.08 -6.08
C LEU A 64 -3.95 -0.14 -4.81
N SER A 65 -4.22 -1.17 -4.02
CA SER A 65 -3.45 -1.54 -2.83
C SER A 65 -3.38 -3.05 -2.71
N THR A 66 -2.21 -3.57 -2.33
CA THR A 66 -2.01 -4.98 -1.99
C THR A 66 -2.09 -5.22 -0.48
N LEU A 67 -2.25 -4.14 0.30
CA LEU A 67 -2.39 -4.17 1.75
C LEU A 67 -3.83 -4.51 2.16
N GLY A 68 -3.99 -5.11 3.35
CA GLY A 68 -5.26 -5.41 3.98
C GLY A 68 -5.50 -6.89 4.28
N HIS A 69 -4.47 -7.73 4.45
CA HIS A 69 -4.67 -9.12 4.89
C HIS A 69 -5.16 -9.18 6.33
N ASN A 70 -4.63 -8.30 7.18
CA ASN A 70 -4.91 -8.28 8.60
C ASN A 70 -6.23 -7.57 8.94
N ASP A 71 -7.14 -8.29 9.59
CA ASP A 71 -8.46 -7.78 10.01
C ASP A 71 -8.37 -6.54 10.91
N HIS A 72 -7.41 -6.54 11.83
CA HIS A 72 -7.16 -5.43 12.74
C HIS A 72 -6.78 -4.14 12.01
N SER A 73 -6.31 -4.18 10.77
CA SER A 73 -6.00 -2.96 10.02
C SER A 73 -7.26 -2.14 9.70
N PHE A 74 -8.45 -2.76 9.67
CA PHE A 74 -9.72 -2.10 9.33
C PHE A 74 -10.56 -1.66 10.52
N SER A 75 -10.26 -2.14 11.73
CA SER A 75 -11.08 -1.81 12.91
C SER A 75 -10.75 -0.40 13.44
N ALA A 76 -11.79 0.41 13.65
CA ALA A 76 -11.67 1.74 14.25
C ALA A 76 -11.13 1.72 15.69
N SER A 77 -11.23 0.58 16.39
CA SER A 77 -10.70 0.40 17.75
C SER A 77 -9.34 -0.30 17.77
N SER A 78 -8.75 -0.59 16.61
CA SER A 78 -7.48 -1.31 16.52
C SER A 78 -6.30 -0.48 16.97
N THR A 79 -5.40 -1.12 17.72
CA THR A 79 -4.09 -0.58 18.10
C THR A 79 -2.95 -1.28 17.35
N GLY A 80 -3.27 -2.07 16.32
CA GLY A 80 -2.27 -2.75 15.51
C GLY A 80 -1.34 -1.77 14.80
N PRO A 81 -0.08 -2.16 14.51
CA PRO A 81 0.90 -1.25 13.91
C PRO A 81 0.37 -0.64 12.61
N GLY A 82 0.24 0.69 12.58
CA GLY A 82 -0.10 1.44 11.38
C GLY A 82 -1.58 1.38 10.94
N ALA A 83 -2.50 0.89 11.79
CA ALA A 83 -3.92 0.77 11.44
C ALA A 83 -4.54 2.12 11.03
N ASP A 84 -4.31 3.19 11.81
CA ASP A 84 -4.80 4.54 11.50
C ASP A 84 -4.31 5.05 10.14
N GLN A 85 -3.03 4.81 9.85
CA GLN A 85 -2.40 5.23 8.60
C GLN A 85 -2.97 4.45 7.42
N PHE A 86 -3.17 3.14 7.58
CA PHE A 86 -3.79 2.31 6.55
C PHE A 86 -5.24 2.72 6.28
N GLN A 87 -6.05 2.99 7.31
CA GLN A 87 -7.43 3.46 7.13
C GLN A 87 -7.47 4.82 6.41
N LYS A 88 -6.59 5.76 6.79
CA LYS A 88 -6.44 7.03 6.06
C LYS A 88 -6.02 6.81 4.61
N LEU A 89 -5.13 5.85 4.34
CA LEU A 89 -4.70 5.49 2.99
C LEU A 89 -5.88 5.00 2.14
N VAL A 90 -6.67 4.06 2.65
CA VAL A 90 -7.86 3.51 1.97
C VAL A 90 -8.90 4.59 1.71
N VAL A 91 -9.28 5.36 2.74
CA VAL A 91 -10.31 6.41 2.62
C VAL A 91 -9.92 7.46 1.58
N GLN A 92 -8.66 7.86 1.54
CA GLN A 92 -8.18 8.84 0.57
C GLN A 92 -8.07 8.25 -0.83
N GLY A 93 -7.63 6.99 -0.96
CA GLY A 93 -7.65 6.25 -2.22
C GLY A 93 -9.04 6.24 -2.85
N VAL A 94 -10.05 5.84 -2.07
CA VAL A 94 -11.46 5.83 -2.50
C VAL A 94 -11.96 7.22 -2.88
N LYS A 95 -11.76 8.23 -2.02
CA LYS A 95 -12.18 9.62 -2.30
C LYS A 95 -11.55 10.16 -3.58
N SER A 96 -10.27 9.84 -3.82
CA SER A 96 -9.55 10.30 -5.02
C SER A 96 -10.04 9.62 -6.29
N ALA A 97 -10.34 8.31 -6.25
CA ALA A 97 -10.93 7.59 -7.37
C ALA A 97 -12.34 8.09 -7.70
N MET A 98 -13.14 8.41 -6.67
CA MET A 98 -14.46 9.05 -6.82
C MET A 98 -14.39 10.50 -7.34
N GLY A 99 -13.23 11.16 -7.28
CA GLY A 99 -13.08 12.57 -7.66
C GLY A 99 -13.51 13.58 -6.60
N LEU A 100 -13.68 13.14 -5.36
CA LEU A 100 -13.95 14.03 -4.22
C LEU A 100 -12.69 14.79 -3.78
N THR A 101 -11.52 14.29 -4.15
CA THR A 101 -10.21 14.92 -3.95
C THR A 101 -9.37 14.80 -5.22
N PRO A 102 -8.30 15.61 -5.38
CA PRO A 102 -7.37 15.43 -6.49
C PRO A 102 -6.87 13.99 -6.59
N PHE A 103 -6.95 13.42 -7.80
CA PHE A 103 -6.52 12.05 -8.05
C PHE A 103 -5.02 11.97 -8.25
N CYS A 104 -4.39 10.92 -7.69
CA CYS A 104 -2.96 10.67 -7.83
C CYS A 104 -2.06 11.83 -7.37
N THR A 105 -2.37 12.51 -6.26
CA THR A 105 -1.51 13.58 -5.70
C THR A 105 -0.72 13.12 -4.50
#